data_AF-A0A0U2YSP3-F1
#
_entry.id   AF-A0A0U2YSP3-F1
#
_cell.length_a   1.000
_cell.length_b   1.000
_cell.length_c   1.000
_cell.angle_alpha   90.00
_cell.angle_beta   90.00
_cell.angle_gamma   90.00
#
_symmetry.space_group_name_H-M   'P 1'
#
loop_
_entity.id
_entity.type
_entity.pdbx_description
1 polymer ?
#
loop_
_entity_poly.entity_id
_entity_poly.type
_entity_poly.pdbx_seq_one_letter_code
_entity_poly.pdbx_strand_id
1 'polypeptide(L)' 'MTDGPNTQQDTRRRILTEAERLFRHYGYGKTTIADISQACGMSAANVYRFFPSKSATV' A
#
# COMPACT_ATOMS: atom_id res chain seq x y z
N MET A 1 12.01 24.07 -2.50
CA MET A 1 12.69 22.84 -2.04
C MET A 1 12.14 22.53 -0.65
N THR A 2 10.94 21.97 -0.57
CA THR A 2 10.23 21.75 0.70
C THR A 2 9.61 20.35 0.66
N ASP A 3 10.44 19.34 0.84
CA ASP A 3 10.00 18.06 1.39
C ASP A 3 10.83 17.85 2.65
N GLY A 4 10.35 18.42 3.76
CA GLY A 4 10.71 17.89 5.08
C GLY A 4 10.33 16.41 5.12
N PRO A 5 10.96 15.57 5.95
CA PRO A 5 10.86 14.10 5.89
C PRO A 5 9.44 13.64 6.15
N ASN A 6 8.60 13.66 5.12
CA ASN A 6 7.22 13.22 5.19
C ASN A 6 7.21 11.71 5.00
N THR A 7 7.63 11.02 6.05
CA THR A 7 7.77 9.55 6.16
C THR A 7 6.53 8.80 5.68
N GLN A 8 5.34 9.41 5.79
CA GLN A 8 4.10 8.85 5.27
C GLN A 8 4.00 8.85 3.73
N GLN A 9 4.46 9.92 3.07
CA GLN A 9 4.48 10.01 1.60
C GLN A 9 5.47 9.00 1.01
N ASP A 10 6.64 8.87 1.61
CA ASP A 10 7.67 7.90 1.21
C ASP A 10 7.17 6.45 1.37
N THR A 11 6.54 6.17 2.50
CA THR A 11 5.89 4.88 2.78
C THR A 11 4.81 4.55 1.74
N ARG A 12 3.92 5.51 1.44
CA ARG A 12 2.86 5.32 0.45
C ARG A 12 3.44 5.06 -0.95
N ARG A 13 4.52 5.75 -1.33
CA ARG A 13 5.19 5.56 -2.62
C ARG A 13 5.82 4.18 -2.74
N ARG A 14 6.46 3.69 -1.65
CA ARG A 14 6.97 2.32 -1.56
C ARG A 14 5.86 1.30 -1.72
N ILE A 15 4.76 1.45 -0.99
CA ILE A 15 3.60 0.56 -1.10
C ILE A 15 3.05 0.52 -2.52
N LEU A 16 2.90 1.68 -3.19
CA LEU A 16 2.44 1.73 -4.58
C LEU A 16 3.39 1.02 -5.55
N THR A 17 4.70 1.17 -5.35
CA THR A 17 5.71 0.55 -6.21
C THR A 17 5.68 -0.97 -6.09
N GLU A 18 5.64 -1.49 -4.86
CA GLU A 18 5.55 -2.93 -4.63
C GLU A 18 4.19 -3.49 -5.06
N ALA A 19 3.10 -2.78 -4.79
CA ALA A 19 1.77 -3.16 -5.24
C ALA A 19 1.69 -3.26 -6.77
N GLU A 20 2.24 -2.29 -7.51
CA GLU A 20 2.28 -2.35 -8.97
C GLU A 20 3.08 -3.56 -9.46
N ARG A 21 4.20 -3.86 -8.80
CA ARG A 21 5.03 -5.02 -9.12
C ARG A 21 4.28 -6.33 -8.89
N LEU A 22 3.58 -6.47 -7.77
CA LEU A 22 2.72 -7.61 -7.45
C LEU A 22 1.56 -7.74 -8.44
N PHE A 23 0.88 -6.63 -8.76
CA PHE A 23 -0.22 -6.62 -9.74
C PHE A 23 0.25 -7.07 -11.12
N ARG A 24 1.46 -6.69 -11.54
CA ARG A 24 2.06 -7.15 -12.81
C ARG A 24 2.46 -8.64 -12.76
N HIS A 25 2.95 -9.12 -11.62
CA HIS A 25 3.43 -10.50 -11.49
C HIS A 25 2.29 -11.53 -11.31
N TYR A 26 1.32 -11.22 -10.45
CA TYR A 26 0.25 -12.15 -10.06
C TYR A 26 -1.10 -11.83 -10.70
N GLY A 27 -1.24 -10.63 -11.27
CA GLY A 27 -2.50 -10.11 -11.78
C GLY A 27 -3.35 -9.42 -10.70
N TYR A 28 -4.18 -8.46 -11.12
CA TYR A 28 -5.08 -7.69 -10.24
C TYR A 28 -6.05 -8.57 -9.43
N GLY A 29 -6.40 -9.76 -9.93
CA GLY A 29 -7.35 -10.65 -9.26
C GLY A 29 -6.78 -11.49 -8.12
N LYS A 30 -5.45 -11.62 -8.03
CA LYS A 30 -4.79 -12.46 -7.01
C LYS A 30 -4.01 -11.67 -5.96
N THR A 31 -3.74 -10.39 -6.23
CA THR A 31 -2.95 -9.54 -5.34
C THR A 31 -3.87 -8.87 -4.33
N THR A 32 -3.67 -9.16 -3.04
CA THR A 32 -4.46 -8.55 -1.96
C THR A 32 -3.66 -7.49 -1.20
N ILE A 33 -4.35 -6.63 -0.44
CA ILE A 33 -3.69 -5.70 0.49
C ILE A 33 -2.82 -6.47 1.52
N ALA A 34 -3.21 -7.70 1.87
CA ALA A 34 -2.42 -8.56 2.74
C ALA A 34 -1.09 -8.95 2.08
N ASP A 35 -1.09 -9.36 0.80
CA ASP A 35 0.13 -9.65 0.02
C ASP A 35 1.03 -8.42 -0.10
N ILE A 36 0.46 -7.26 -0.40
CA ILE A 36 1.22 -6.00 -0.53
C ILE A 36 1.85 -5.64 0.82
N SER A 37 1.12 -5.81 1.92
CA SER A 37 1.64 -5.54 3.26
C SER A 37 2.77 -6.50 3.65
N GLN A 38 2.64 -7.79 3.32
CA GLN A 38 3.71 -8.78 3.48
C GLN A 38 4.94 -8.42 2.66
N ALA A 39 4.76 -8.04 1.39
CA ALA A 39 5.87 -7.66 0.51
C ALA A 39 6.58 -6.38 0.96
N CYS A 40 5.83 -5.42 1.52
CA CYS A 40 6.38 -4.18 2.07
C CYS A 40 6.98 -4.35 3.49
N GLY A 41 6.86 -5.53 4.11
CA GLY A 41 7.25 -5.74 5.51
C GLY A 41 6.43 -4.90 6.50
N MET A 42 5.21 -4.53 6.13
CA MET A 42 4.31 -3.71 6.93
C MET A 42 3.15 -4.54 7.45
N SER A 43 2.65 -4.23 8.64
CA SER A 43 1.41 -4.84 9.11
C SER A 43 0.25 -4.48 8.17
N ALA A 44 -0.59 -5.46 7.84
CA ALA A 44 -1.79 -5.25 7.04
C ALA A 44 -2.65 -4.08 7.57
N ALA A 45 -2.76 -3.94 8.89
CA ALA A 45 -3.45 -2.83 9.55
C ALA A 45 -2.86 -1.44 9.21
N ASN A 46 -1.54 -1.35 9.00
CA ASN A 46 -0.88 -0.10 8.63
C ASN A 46 -1.23 0.27 7.17
N VAL A 47 -1.13 -0.70 6.25
CA VAL A 47 -1.51 -0.51 4.85
C VAL A 47 -3.01 -0.20 4.70
N TYR A 48 -3.87 -0.87 5.48
CA TYR A 48 -5.32 -0.58 5.55
C TYR A 48 -5.61 0.87 5.97
N ARG A 49 -4.74 1.44 6.81
CA ARG A 49 -4.83 2.83 7.27
C ARG A 49 -4.43 3.84 6.18
N PHE A 50 -3.53 3.45 5.27
CA PHE A 50 -3.10 4.25 4.11
C PHE A 50 -4.03 4.12 2.89
N PHE A 51 -4.71 2.98 2.77
CA PHE A 51 -5.72 2.71 1.75
C PHE A 51 -7.05 2.36 2.43
N PRO A 52 -7.71 3.33 3.10
CA PRO A 52 -9.05 3.12 3.58
C PRO A 52 -9.92 2.83 2.35
N SER A 53 -10.30 1.56 2.17
CA SER A 53 -11.32 1.18 1.22
C SER A 53 -12.54 2.01 1.53
N LYS A 54 -13.05 2.71 0.52
CA LYS A 54 -14.27 3.51 0.58
C LYS A 54 -15.47 2.60 0.86
N SER A 55 -15.63 2.15 2.10
CA SER A 55 -16.77 1.37 2.58
C SER A 55 -17.07 1.70 4.05
N ALA A 56 -16.78 2.94 4.45
CA ALA A 56 -17.35 3.55 5.64
C ALA A 56 -18.41 4.55 5.18
N THR A 57 -19.58 4.05 4.79
CA THR A 57 -20.79 4.87 4.79
C THR A 57 -21.98 3.95 4.97
N VAL A 58 -22.44 3.91 6.22
CA VAL A 58 -23.80 3.64 6.77
C VAL A 58 -24.62 2.49 6.19
#